data_AF-A0A957M8K6-F1
#
_entry.id   AF-A0A957M8K6-F1
#
_cell.length_a   1.000
_cell.length_b   1.000
_cell.length_c   1.000
_cell.angle_alpha   90.00
_cell.angle_beta   90.00
_cell.angle_gamma   90.00
#
_symmetry.space_group_name_H-M   'P 1'
#
loop_
_entity.id
_entity.type
_entity.pdbx_description
1 polymer ?
#
loop_
_entity_poly.entity_id
_entity_poly.type
_entity_poly.pdbx_seq_one_letter_code
_entity_poly.pdbx_strand_id
1 'polypeptide(L)'
;DKIMGDGFMALFNAPTTQIDHANRAVRSAMAMRRRTIEWNAGRRHKLAVRIGIHTGDAVVGNIGTSMLMNYTAIGDTVNLAKRIEEACEDDQILLTVDTYRRLDLKHSDMQDLAIEPRGTRQLKGRTASMEVYSVEETPQLANA
;
A
#
# COMPACT_ATOMS: atom_id res chain seq x y z
N ASP A 1 13.80 0.23 -0.69
CA ASP A 1 13.59 -0.54 0.54
C ASP A 1 13.79 -2.03 0.28
N LYS A 2 13.07 -2.75 -0.60
CA LYS A 2 13.58 -4.05 -1.09
C LYS A 2 12.89 -4.49 -2.37
N ILE A 3 13.62 -5.07 -3.32
CA ILE A 3 13.01 -5.82 -4.45
C ILE A 3 12.81 -7.27 -3.96
N MET A 4 11.60 -7.80 -4.09
CA MET A 4 11.18 -9.09 -3.53
C MET A 4 10.62 -10.00 -4.63
N GLY A 5 11.42 -10.30 -5.66
CA GLY A 5 10.99 -11.14 -6.77
C GLY A 5 10.15 -10.35 -7.77
N ASP A 6 8.82 -10.44 -7.66
CA ASP A 6 7.83 -9.81 -8.53
C ASP A 6 7.29 -8.47 -8.00
N GLY A 7 7.65 -8.10 -6.77
CA GLY A 7 7.25 -6.84 -6.15
C GLY A 7 8.40 -6.09 -5.49
N PHE A 8 8.05 -4.97 -4.85
CA PHE A 8 8.95 -4.23 -3.99
C PHE A 8 8.23 -3.67 -2.77
N MET A 9 8.98 -3.41 -1.71
CA MET A 9 8.49 -2.70 -0.53
C MET A 9 8.96 -1.24 -0.59
N ALA A 10 8.06 -0.33 -0.22
CA ALA A 10 8.30 1.09 -0.15
C ALA A 10 7.98 1.59 1.26
N LEU A 11 8.90 2.35 1.85
CA LEU A 11 8.72 2.98 3.16
C LEU A 11 8.37 4.45 2.96
N PHE A 12 7.37 4.87 3.71
CA PHE A 12 7.02 6.28 3.90
C PHE A 12 7.26 6.60 5.38
N ASN A 13 7.63 7.84 5.69
CA ASN A 13 8.08 8.28 7.03
C ASN A 13 9.48 7.76 7.47
N ALA A 14 10.29 7.24 6.54
CA ALA A 14 11.68 6.88 6.78
C ALA A 14 12.54 7.11 5.51
N PRO A 15 13.83 7.51 5.61
CA PRO A 15 14.55 7.85 6.85
C PRO A 15 14.09 9.16 7.50
N THR A 16 13.35 9.99 6.75
CA THR A 16 12.89 11.30 7.21
C THR A 16 11.42 11.24 7.59
N THR A 17 11.08 11.93 8.68
CA THR A 17 9.69 12.09 9.12
C THR A 17 8.85 12.82 8.07
N GLN A 18 7.66 12.30 7.80
CA GLN A 18 6.68 12.79 6.84
C GLN A 18 5.31 12.73 7.52
N ILE A 19 4.72 13.88 7.84
CA ILE A 19 3.42 13.92 8.53
C ILE A 19 2.27 13.36 7.66
N ASP A 20 2.41 13.50 6.34
CA ASP A 20 1.48 13.07 5.31
C ASP A 20 1.83 11.68 4.72
N HIS A 21 2.64 10.88 5.44
CA HIS A 21 3.16 9.61 4.92
C HIS A 21 2.05 8.64 4.45
N ALA A 22 0.89 8.63 5.11
CA ALA A 22 -0.24 7.78 4.73
C ALA A 22 -0.83 8.23 3.38
N ASN A 23 -1.05 9.55 3.19
CA ASN A 23 -1.50 10.11 1.93
C ASN A 23 -0.49 9.83 0.81
N ARG A 24 0.82 9.98 1.07
CA ARG A 24 1.89 9.66 0.10
C ARG A 24 1.86 8.21 -0.33
N ALA A 25 1.65 7.28 0.62
CA ALA A 25 1.56 5.86 0.32
C ALA A 25 0.36 5.54 -0.58
N VAL A 26 -0.83 6.04 -0.23
CA VAL A 26 -2.05 5.86 -1.03
C VAL A 26 -1.89 6.47 -2.43
N ARG A 27 -1.36 7.68 -2.52
CA ARG A 27 -1.17 8.36 -3.81
C ARG A 27 -0.17 7.63 -4.72
N SER A 28 0.89 7.07 -4.13
CA SER A 28 1.87 6.25 -4.85
C SER A 28 1.22 4.97 -5.37
N ALA A 29 0.40 4.30 -4.55
CA ALA A 29 -0.35 3.11 -4.95
C ALA A 29 -1.29 3.40 -6.13
N MET A 30 -2.06 4.48 -6.06
CA MET A 30 -2.94 4.91 -7.15
C MET A 30 -2.16 5.20 -8.43
N ALA A 31 -1.04 5.91 -8.34
CA ALA A 31 -0.18 6.17 -9.49
C ALA A 31 0.37 4.88 -10.12
N MET A 32 0.78 3.90 -9.30
CA MET A 32 1.23 2.59 -9.78
C MET A 32 0.12 1.81 -10.50
N ARG A 33 -1.10 1.81 -9.95
CA ARG A 33 -2.25 1.17 -10.60
C ARG A 33 -2.57 1.82 -11.94
N ARG A 34 -2.66 3.16 -11.99
CA ARG A 34 -2.87 3.93 -13.24
C ARG A 34 -1.82 3.57 -14.29
N ARG A 35 -0.54 3.57 -13.90
CA ARG A 35 0.58 3.22 -14.78
C ARG A 35 0.48 1.79 -15.30
N THR A 36 -0.01 0.86 -14.48
CA THR A 36 -0.21 -0.55 -14.85
C THR A 36 -1.33 -0.68 -15.88
N ILE A 37 -2.45 0.02 -15.68
CA ILE A 37 -3.57 0.07 -16.63
C ILE A 37 -3.09 0.64 -17.98
N GLU A 38 -2.39 1.77 -17.95
CA GLU A 38 -1.78 2.39 -19.14
C GLU A 38 -0.81 1.43 -19.84
N TRP A 39 0.05 0.76 -19.08
CA TRP A 39 1.01 -0.20 -19.62
C TRP A 39 0.31 -1.36 -20.32
N ASN A 40 -0.78 -1.86 -19.74
CA ASN A 40 -1.57 -2.96 -20.27
C ASN A 40 -2.38 -2.59 -21.51
N ALA A 41 -2.60 -1.30 -21.78
CA ALA A 41 -3.34 -0.84 -22.94
C ALA A 41 -2.67 -1.34 -24.24
N GLY A 42 -3.42 -2.10 -25.05
CA GLY A 42 -2.93 -2.65 -26.30
C GLY A 42 -1.97 -3.85 -26.18
N ARG A 43 -1.72 -4.38 -24.97
CA ARG A 43 -0.85 -5.54 -24.77
C ARG A 43 -1.63 -6.84 -24.65
N ARG A 44 -1.10 -7.90 -25.26
CA ARG A 44 -1.62 -9.27 -25.15
C ARG A 44 -1.37 -9.88 -23.76
N HIS A 45 -0.21 -9.59 -23.18
CA HIS A 45 0.16 -10.03 -21.84
C HIS A 45 0.06 -8.85 -20.88
N LYS A 46 -0.91 -8.93 -19.97
CA LYS A 46 -1.18 -7.90 -18.97
C LYS A 46 -0.41 -8.20 -17.70
N LEU A 47 0.08 -7.14 -17.07
CA LEU A 47 0.57 -7.16 -15.70
C LEU A 47 -0.60 -6.93 -14.76
N ALA A 48 -0.66 -7.67 -13.66
CA ALA A 48 -1.54 -7.34 -12.55
C ALA A 48 -0.67 -6.83 -11.40
N VAL A 49 -1.15 -5.84 -10.65
CA VAL A 49 -0.46 -5.37 -9.44
C VAL A 49 -1.38 -5.48 -8.23
N ARG A 50 -0.83 -5.96 -7.13
CA ARG A 50 -1.52 -6.02 -5.84
C ARG A 50 -0.80 -5.09 -4.88
N ILE A 51 -1.53 -4.23 -4.17
CA ILE A 51 -0.91 -3.22 -3.32
C ILE A 51 -1.56 -3.22 -1.95
N GLY A 52 -0.80 -3.68 -0.95
CA GLY A 52 -1.18 -3.62 0.46
C GLY A 52 -0.47 -2.50 1.22
N ILE A 53 -1.23 -1.70 1.96
CA ILE A 53 -0.70 -0.55 2.73
C ILE A 53 -1.05 -0.70 4.20
N HIS A 54 -0.03 -0.75 5.05
CA HIS A 54 -0.20 -0.78 6.50
C HIS A 54 0.69 0.26 7.18
N THR A 55 0.19 0.85 8.26
CA THR A 55 0.94 1.76 9.13
C THR A 55 1.05 1.19 10.52
N GLY A 56 2.27 1.17 11.06
CA GLY A 56 2.56 0.87 12.45
C GLY A 56 4.04 1.08 12.75
N ASP A 57 4.44 0.69 13.95
CA ASP A 57 5.82 0.84 14.41
C ASP A 57 6.72 -0.22 13.78
N ALA A 58 7.87 0.22 13.27
CA ALA A 58 8.90 -0.65 12.73
C ALA A 58 10.29 -0.13 13.10
N VAL A 59 11.25 -1.04 13.22
CA VAL A 59 12.66 -0.67 13.33
C VAL A 59 13.19 -0.50 11.92
N VAL A 60 13.67 0.69 11.59
CA VAL A 60 14.23 1.01 10.27
C VAL A 60 15.68 1.45 10.41
N GLY A 61 16.57 0.87 9.61
CA GLY A 61 17.99 1.24 9.64
C GLY A 61 18.85 0.34 8.77
N ASN A 62 20.17 0.56 8.83
CA ASN A 62 21.14 -0.35 8.25
C ASN A 62 21.23 -1.61 9.12
N ILE A 63 20.66 -2.71 8.64
CA ILE A 63 20.60 -3.98 9.37
C ILE A 63 21.34 -5.05 8.56
N GLY A 64 22.22 -5.77 9.25
CA GLY A 64 23.01 -6.86 8.66
C GLY A 64 24.37 -7.02 9.31
N THR A 65 25.23 -7.83 8.70
CA THR A 65 26.61 -8.04 9.18
C THR A 65 27.54 -6.98 8.60
N SER A 66 28.77 -6.89 9.12
CA SER A 66 29.79 -5.94 8.62
C SER A 66 30.06 -6.06 7.11
N MET A 67 29.82 -7.24 6.52
CA MET A 67 30.01 -7.48 5.09
C MET A 67 28.76 -7.21 4.23
N LEU A 68 27.56 -7.16 4.83
CA LEU A 68 26.28 -7.03 4.14
C LEU A 68 25.31 -6.19 4.99
N MET A 69 25.33 -4.86 4.79
CA MET A 69 24.40 -3.93 5.42
C MET A 69 23.31 -3.52 4.44
N ASN A 70 22.05 -3.75 4.79
CA ASN A 70 20.89 -3.32 4.01
C ASN A 70 20.08 -2.30 4.81
N TYR A 71 19.76 -1.15 4.22
CA TYR A 71 18.77 -0.26 4.80
C TYR A 71 17.38 -0.89 4.62
N THR A 72 16.76 -1.34 5.72
CA THR A 72 15.50 -2.10 5.69
C THR A 72 14.66 -1.78 6.92
N ALA A 73 13.36 -2.03 6.80
CA ALA A 73 12.44 -2.07 7.94
C ALA A 73 12.25 -3.52 8.44
N ILE A 74 12.18 -3.71 9.75
CA ILE A 74 11.87 -4.99 10.41
C ILE A 74 10.82 -4.74 11.50
N GLY A 75 9.84 -5.65 11.59
CA GLY A 75 8.79 -5.61 12.60
C GLY A 75 7.52 -6.31 12.15
N ASP A 76 6.51 -6.33 13.02
CA ASP A 76 5.18 -6.84 12.66
C ASP A 76 4.54 -6.01 11.55
N THR A 77 4.78 -4.70 11.53
CA THR A 77 4.25 -3.77 10.51
C THR A 77 4.63 -4.14 9.07
N VAL A 78 5.89 -4.51 8.81
CA VAL A 78 6.30 -4.90 7.44
C VAL A 78 5.64 -6.22 7.02
N ASN A 79 5.50 -7.16 7.96
CA ASN A 79 4.83 -8.42 7.71
C ASN A 79 3.32 -8.23 7.48
N LEU A 80 2.69 -7.30 8.21
CA LEU A 80 1.30 -6.93 8.02
C LEU A 80 1.07 -6.29 6.66
N ALA A 81 1.90 -5.33 6.23
CA ALA A 81 1.79 -4.74 4.90
C ALA A 81 1.82 -5.81 3.81
N LYS A 82 2.75 -6.76 3.90
CA LYS A 82 2.84 -7.90 2.99
C LYS A 82 1.57 -8.75 2.99
N ARG A 83 1.02 -9.08 4.15
CA ARG A 83 -0.20 -9.90 4.27
C ARG A 83 -1.43 -9.22 3.68
N ILE A 84 -1.48 -7.89 3.75
CA ILE A 84 -2.56 -7.11 3.12
C ILE A 84 -2.41 -7.16 1.60
N GLU A 85 -1.18 -7.08 1.06
CA GLU A 85 -0.93 -7.29 -0.37
C GLU A 85 -1.33 -8.71 -0.81
N GLU A 86 -0.95 -9.73 -0.05
CA GLU A 86 -1.32 -11.12 -0.35
C GLU A 86 -2.84 -11.36 -0.32
N ALA A 87 -3.60 -10.51 0.40
CA ALA A 87 -5.05 -10.57 0.49
C ALA A 87 -5.77 -9.74 -0.60
N CYS A 88 -5.03 -9.02 -1.44
CA CYS A 88 -5.57 -8.28 -2.56
C CYS A 88 -5.93 -9.22 -3.71
N GLU A 89 -7.00 -8.87 -4.42
CA GLU A 89 -7.25 -9.33 -5.79
C GLU A 89 -6.35 -8.58 -6.78
N ASP A 90 -6.28 -9.04 -8.04
CA ASP A 90 -5.53 -8.37 -9.09
C ASP A 90 -5.99 -6.91 -9.27
N ASP A 91 -5.03 -5.99 -9.39
CA ASP A 91 -5.22 -4.53 -9.51
C ASP A 91 -5.91 -3.88 -8.29
N GLN A 92 -6.04 -4.60 -7.18
CA GLN A 92 -6.63 -4.08 -5.95
C GLN A 92 -5.60 -3.37 -5.07
N ILE A 93 -6.07 -2.28 -4.45
CA ILE A 93 -5.34 -1.56 -3.39
C ILE A 93 -6.14 -1.73 -2.11
N LEU A 94 -5.53 -2.36 -1.09
CA LEU A 94 -6.09 -2.46 0.25
C LEU A 94 -5.22 -1.74 1.26
N LEU A 95 -5.87 -1.06 2.21
CA LEU A 95 -5.21 -0.46 3.36
C LEU A 95 -5.89 -0.89 4.66
N THR A 96 -5.11 -0.96 5.74
CA THR A 96 -5.64 -1.29 7.07
C THR A 96 -6.31 -0.08 7.72
N VAL A 97 -7.17 -0.33 8.71
CA VAL A 97 -7.76 0.73 9.55
C VAL A 97 -6.70 1.68 10.15
N ASP A 98 -5.52 1.18 10.51
CA ASP A 98 -4.43 2.02 11.03
C ASP A 98 -3.87 3.02 10.02
N THR A 99 -3.83 2.64 8.74
CA THR A 99 -3.48 3.55 7.65
C THR A 99 -4.64 4.53 7.42
N TYR A 100 -5.88 4.02 7.37
CA TYR A 100 -7.07 4.84 7.13
C TYR A 100 -7.18 6.00 8.11
N ARG A 101 -6.99 5.73 9.41
CA ARG A 101 -7.06 6.74 10.49
C ARG A 101 -6.01 7.84 10.38
N ARG A 102 -4.95 7.62 9.60
CA ARG A 102 -3.86 8.60 9.39
C ARG A 102 -4.00 9.37 8.09
N LEU A 103 -5.02 9.08 7.29
CA LEU A 103 -5.29 9.83 6.08
C LEU A 103 -5.87 11.20 6.42
N ASP A 104 -5.31 12.23 5.82
CA ASP A 104 -5.98 13.52 5.72
C ASP A 104 -6.88 13.51 4.49
N LEU A 105 -8.14 13.10 4.68
CA LEU A 105 -9.14 13.00 3.62
C LEU A 105 -9.55 14.37 3.05
N LYS A 106 -9.21 15.49 3.72
CA LYS A 106 -9.51 16.84 3.22
C LYS A 106 -8.45 17.35 2.26
N HIS A 107 -7.26 16.75 2.27
CA HIS A 107 -6.16 17.11 1.39
C HIS A 107 -6.58 16.92 -0.07
N SER A 108 -6.22 17.86 -0.95
CA SER A 108 -6.63 17.87 -2.37
C SER A 108 -6.32 16.55 -3.08
N ASP A 109 -5.14 15.98 -2.82
CA ASP A 109 -4.71 14.70 -3.39
C ASP A 109 -5.64 13.50 -3.07
N MET A 110 -6.50 13.59 -2.04
CA MET A 110 -7.40 12.51 -1.62
C MET A 110 -8.86 12.74 -2.05
N GLN A 111 -9.21 13.93 -2.57
CA GLN A 111 -10.60 14.30 -2.85
C GLN A 111 -11.22 13.48 -4.00
N ASP A 112 -10.40 13.02 -4.94
CA ASP A 112 -10.83 12.21 -6.09
C ASP A 112 -10.76 10.70 -5.80
N LEU A 113 -10.61 10.30 -4.54
CA LEU A 113 -10.51 8.91 -4.13
C LEU A 113 -11.75 8.47 -3.34
N ALA A 114 -12.31 7.33 -3.72
CA ALA A 114 -13.29 6.61 -2.93
C ALA A 114 -12.57 5.59 -2.04
N ILE A 115 -12.68 5.75 -0.72
CA ILE A 115 -12.09 4.83 0.26
C ILE A 115 -13.21 4.13 1.01
N GLU A 116 -13.39 2.84 0.74
CA GLU A 116 -14.58 2.11 1.18
C GLU A 116 -14.20 0.94 2.11
N PRO A 117 -14.96 0.71 3.19
CA PRO A 117 -14.74 -0.45 4.05
C PRO A 117 -15.04 -1.75 3.28
N ARG A 118 -14.13 -2.73 3.38
CA ARG A 118 -14.27 -4.07 2.78
C ARG A 118 -14.42 -5.18 3.83
N GLY A 119 -14.85 -4.77 5.02
CA GLY A 119 -15.05 -5.63 6.18
C GLY A 119 -13.71 -6.00 6.83
N THR A 120 -13.72 -7.12 7.54
CA THR A 120 -12.51 -7.64 8.19
C THR A 120 -11.86 -8.75 7.36
N ARG A 121 -10.54 -8.87 7.50
CA ARG A 121 -9.74 -9.95 6.92
C ARG A 121 -9.00 -10.66 8.04
N GLN A 122 -9.11 -11.99 8.07
CA GLN A 122 -8.28 -12.80 8.95
C GLN A 122 -6.93 -13.03 8.26
N LEU A 123 -5.87 -12.47 8.83
CA LEU A 123 -4.53 -12.62 8.29
C LEU A 123 -3.90 -13.88 8.88
N LYS A 124 -3.29 -14.72 8.02
CA LYS A 124 -2.67 -15.99 8.42
C LYS A 124 -1.81 -15.84 9.68
N GLY A 125 -2.02 -16.65 10.71
CA GLY A 125 -1.19 -16.56 11.93
C GLY A 125 -1.52 -15.40 12.86
N ARG A 126 -2.66 -14.72 12.66
CA ARG A 126 -3.29 -13.86 13.68
C ARG A 126 -4.65 -14.43 14.08
N THR A 127 -4.94 -14.35 15.38
CA THR A 127 -6.24 -14.70 15.94
C THR A 127 -7.28 -13.61 15.68
N ALA A 128 -6.87 -12.34 15.67
CA ALA A 128 -7.75 -11.20 15.45
C ALA A 128 -7.83 -10.83 13.96
N SER A 129 -9.06 -10.69 13.46
CA SER A 129 -9.33 -10.12 12.14
C SER A 129 -9.09 -8.62 12.13
N MET A 130 -8.65 -8.09 11.00
CA MET A 130 -8.34 -6.67 10.82
C MET A 130 -9.28 -6.04 9.81
N GLU A 131 -9.82 -4.87 10.13
CA GLU A 131 -10.63 -4.09 9.18
C GLU A 131 -9.75 -3.52 8.07
N VAL A 132 -10.22 -3.65 6.83
CA VAL A 132 -9.53 -3.20 5.63
C VAL A 132 -10.44 -2.33 4.77
N TYR A 133 -9.82 -1.44 4.01
CA TYR A 133 -10.48 -0.50 3.12
C TYR A 133 -9.90 -0.65 1.72
N SER A 134 -10.75 -0.59 0.70
CA SER A 134 -10.31 -0.46 -0.69
C SER A 134 -10.13 1.01 -1.06
N VAL A 135 -9.19 1.29 -1.95
CA VAL A 135 -9.02 2.62 -2.54
C VAL A 135 -9.31 2.56 -4.03
N GLU A 136 -10.23 3.40 -4.48
CA GLU A 136 -10.65 3.54 -5.87
C GLU A 136 -10.62 5.00 -6.30
N GLU A 137 -10.58 5.25 -7.60
CA GLU A 137 -10.87 6.60 -8.12
C GLU A 137 -12.37 6.84 -8.06
N THR A 138 -12.77 8.04 -7.64
CA THR A 138 -14.18 8.44 -7.74
C THR A 138 -14.59 8.38 -9.22
N PRO A 139 -15.69 7.68 -9.56
CA PRO A 139 -16.17 7.66 -10.93
C PRO A 139 -16.39 9.09 -11.41
N GLN A 140 -15.65 9.50 -12.44
CA GLN A 140 -15.99 10.71 -13.16
C GLN A 140 -17.33 10.43 -13.81
N LEU A 141 -18.38 11.16 -13.39
CA LEU A 141 -19.65 11.15 -14.11
C LEU A 141 -19.31 11.45 -15.56
N ALA A 142 -19.42 10.43 -16.42
CA ALA A 142 -19.27 10.60 -17.85
C ALA A 142 -20.31 11.65 -18.25
N ASN A 143 -19.84 12.82 -18.67
CA ASN A 143 -20.72 13.83 -19.24
C ASN A 143 -21.44 13.17 -20.43
N ALA A 144 -22.76 13.09 -20.31
CA ALA A 144 -23.68 12.64 -21.35
C ALA A 144 -23.61 13.54 -22.59
#